data_AF-A0A7W7AL93-F1
#
_entry.id   AF-A0A7W7AL93-F1
#
_cell.length_a   1.000
_cell.length_b   1.000
_cell.length_c   1.000
_cell.angle_alpha   90.00
_cell.angle_beta   90.00
_cell.angle_gamma   90.00
#
_symmetry.space_group_name_H-M   'P 1'
#
loop_
_entity.id
_entity.type
_entity.pdbx_description
1 polymer ?
#
loop_
_entity_poly.entity_id
_entity_poly.type
_entity_poly.pdbx_seq_one_letter_code
_entity_poly.pdbx_strand_id
1 'polypeptide(L)' 'MSGIRIVGALLRAHAELGAIVPPARVKAGALPEKVELPALLVRSISLVEQQPLTIGEKIHTTERISVAVRAAC' A
#
# COMPACT_ATOMS: atom_id res chain seq x y z
N MET A 1 1.02 -2.17 13.02
CA MET A 1 0.31 -1.49 11.90
C MET A 1 1.13 -1.70 10.64
N SER A 2 0.60 -2.27 9.56
CA SER A 2 1.39 -2.54 8.34
C SER A 2 1.45 -1.32 7.42
N GLY A 3 2.59 -1.10 6.78
CA GLY A 3 2.82 -0.02 5.81
C GLY A 3 1.86 -0.09 4.63
N ILE A 4 1.46 -1.30 4.19
CA ILE A 4 0.41 -1.49 3.18
C ILE A 4 -0.90 -0.80 3.59
N ARG A 5 -1.32 -0.93 4.87
CA ARG A 5 -2.56 -0.30 5.36
C ARG A 5 -2.42 1.22 5.44
N ILE A 6 -1.25 1.71 5.87
CA ILE A 6 -0.97 3.15 5.97
C ILE A 6 -1.00 3.78 4.57
N VAL A 7 -0.18 3.28 3.66
CA VAL A 7 -0.10 3.79 2.27
C VAL A 7 -1.44 3.62 1.56
N GLY A 8 -2.10 2.48 1.72
CA GLY A 8 -3.42 2.25 1.14
C GLY A 8 -4.50 3.21 1.66
N ALA A 9 -4.45 3.62 2.92
CA ALA A 9 -5.35 4.63 3.47
C ALA A 9 -5.06 6.02 2.88
N LEU A 10 -3.79 6.41 2.80
CA LEU A 10 -3.38 7.69 2.21
C LEU A 10 -3.80 7.80 0.74
N LEU A 11 -3.59 6.75 -0.05
CA LEU A 11 -3.99 6.73 -1.46
C LEU A 11 -5.51 6.86 -1.63
N ARG A 12 -6.31 6.19 -0.77
CA ARG A 12 -7.78 6.29 -0.84
C ARG A 12 -8.32 7.64 -0.37
N ALA A 13 -7.60 8.32 0.52
CA ALA A 13 -7.97 9.64 1.02
C ALA A 13 -7.56 10.79 0.08
N HIS A 14 -6.69 10.52 -0.91
CA HIS A 14 -6.21 11.54 -1.83
C HIS A 14 -7.22 11.80 -2.97
N ALA A 15 -7.88 12.96 -2.92
CA ALA A 15 -9.00 13.30 -3.79
C ALA A 15 -8.63 13.33 -5.28
N GLU A 16 -7.47 13.88 -5.64
CA GLU A 16 -7.03 13.99 -7.04
C GLU A 16 -6.80 12.61 -7.66
N LEU A 17 -6.22 11.67 -6.90
CA LEU A 17 -6.09 10.29 -7.33
C LEU A 17 -7.47 9.59 -7.40
N GLY A 18 -8.36 9.87 -6.45
CA GLY A 18 -9.73 9.35 -6.44
C GLY A 18 -10.55 9.71 -7.68
N ALA A 19 -10.25 10.85 -8.32
CA ALA A 19 -10.89 11.28 -9.57
C ALA A 19 -10.45 10.43 -10.78
N ILE A 20 -9.27 9.81 -10.73
CA ILE A 20 -8.71 8.97 -11.81
C ILE A 20 -8.94 7.49 -11.52
N VAL A 21 -8.68 7.07 -10.29
CA VAL A 21 -8.81 5.69 -9.81
C VAL A 21 -9.73 5.71 -8.58
N PRO A 22 -10.97 5.19 -8.70
CA PRO A 22 -11.86 5.07 -7.57
C PRO A 22 -11.18 4.38 -6.37
N PRO A 23 -11.37 4.87 -5.12
CA PRO A 23 -10.73 4.29 -3.93
C PRO A 23 -10.95 2.78 -3.77
N ALA A 24 -12.09 2.27 -4.27
CA ALA A 24 -12.42 0.85 -4.30
C ALA A 24 -11.48 0.01 -5.17
N ARG A 25 -10.80 0.61 -6.15
CA ARG A 25 -9.83 -0.02 -7.07
C ARG A 25 -8.39 0.06 -6.58
N VAL A 26 -8.14 0.61 -5.38
CA VAL A 26 -6.86 0.52 -4.67
C VAL A 26 -6.84 -0.77 -3.83
N LYS A 27 -6.17 -1.80 -4.34
CA LYS A 27 -6.11 -3.15 -3.75
C LYS A 27 -4.75 -3.42 -3.10
N ALA A 28 -4.76 -4.33 -2.14
CA ALA A 28 -3.56 -4.79 -1.45
C ALA A 28 -3.30 -6.27 -1.77
N GLY A 29 -2.03 -6.67 -1.83
CA GLY A 29 -1.63 -8.06 -2.03
C GLY A 29 -1.71 -8.52 -3.48
N ALA A 30 -2.91 -8.84 -3.96
CA ALA A 30 -3.14 -9.30 -5.33
C ALA A 30 -4.23 -8.49 -6.04
N LEU A 31 -4.09 -8.36 -7.36
CA LEU A 31 -5.09 -7.73 -8.21
C LEU A 31 -5.97 -8.84 -8.84
N PRO A 32 -7.30 -8.81 -8.66
CA PRO A 32 -8.19 -9.74 -9.33
C PRO A 32 -8.07 -9.64 -10.87
N GLU A 33 -8.24 -10.75 -11.58
CA GLU A 33 -8.13 -10.77 -13.04
C GLU A 33 -9.17 -9.86 -13.72
N LYS A 34 -10.41 -9.88 -13.22
CA LYS A 34 -11.54 -9.05 -13.69
C LYS A 34 -11.62 -7.67 -13.01
N VAL A 35 -10.43 -7.14 -12.75
CA VAL A 35 -10.07 -5.74 -12.51
C VAL A 35 -10.71 -4.70 -13.43
N GLU A 36 -11.69 -3.89 -13.03
CA GLU A 36 -11.97 -2.65 -13.79
C GLU A 36 -10.77 -1.71 -13.70
N LEU A 37 -10.30 -1.20 -14.84
CA LEU A 37 -9.11 -0.36 -14.94
C LEU A 37 -9.51 1.13 -15.08
N PRO A 38 -8.66 2.08 -14.62
CA PRO A 38 -7.36 1.88 -13.98
C PRO A 38 -7.47 1.39 -12.53
N ALA A 39 -6.46 0.62 -12.08
CA ALA A 39 -6.39 0.07 -10.72
C ALA A 39 -4.97 0.14 -10.14
N LEU A 40 -4.88 0.24 -8.80
CA LEU A 40 -3.61 0.31 -8.06
C LEU A 40 -3.43 -0.93 -7.20
N LEU A 41 -2.23 -1.50 -7.23
CA LEU A 41 -1.82 -2.61 -6.37
C LEU A 41 -0.74 -2.14 -5.38
N VAL A 42 -1.04 -2.20 -4.09
CA VAL A 42 -0.11 -1.89 -2.99
C VAL A 42 0.44 -3.20 -2.41
N ARG A 43 1.76 -3.34 -2.38
CA ARG A 43 2.44 -4.52 -1.83
C ARG A 43 3.64 -4.14 -0.97
N SER A 44 3.92 -4.95 0.03
CA SER A 44 5.19 -4.89 0.77
C SER A 44 6.27 -5.58 -0.03
N ILE A 45 7.45 -4.96 -0.12
CA ILE A 45 8.64 -5.55 -0.73
C ILE A 45 9.54 -6.16 0.34
N SER A 46 9.79 -5.41 1.41
CA SER A 46 10.67 -5.83 2.50
C SER A 46 10.31 -5.08 3.77
N LEU A 47 10.48 -5.73 4.92
CA LEU A 47 10.28 -5.16 6.24
C LEU A 47 11.55 -5.41 7.06
N VAL A 48 12.13 -4.34 7.60
CA VAL A 48 13.33 -4.39 8.44
C VAL A 48 12.96 -3.86 9.81
N GLU A 49 13.07 -4.71 10.81
CA GLU A 49 12.89 -4.35 12.23
C GLU A 49 14.26 -4.10 12.85
N GLN A 50 14.43 -2.94 13.48
CA GLN A 50 15.65 -2.66 14.23
C GLN A 50 15.56 -3.31 15.60
N GLN A 51 16.48 -4.24 15.90
CA GLN A 51 16.56 -4.84 17.22
C GLN A 51 16.92 -3.79 18.26
N PRO A 52 16.04 -3.51 19.25
CA PRO A 52 16.33 -2.52 20.26
C PRO A 52 17.35 -3.07 21.28
N LEU A 53 18.26 -2.20 21.74
CA LEU A 53 19.26 -2.54 22.78
C LEU A 53 18.63 -2.67 24.18
N THR A 54 17.43 -2.14 24.36
CA THR A 54 16.62 -2.21 25.57
C THR A 54 15.26 -2.78 25.23
N ILE A 55 14.70 -3.62 26.10
CA ILE A 55 13.32 -4.10 25.95
C ILE A 55 12.39 -2.90 26.02
N GLY A 56 11.64 -2.68 24.95
CA GLY A 56 10.68 -1.59 24.82
C GLY A 56 9.42 -2.05 24.09
N GLU A 57 8.33 -1.31 24.26
CA GLU A 57 7.01 -1.68 23.73
C GLU A 57 6.89 -1.47 22.20
N LYS A 58 7.77 -0.65 21.61
CA LYS A 58 7.75 -0.30 20.18
C LYS A 58 9.12 -0.54 19.56
N ILE A 59 9.11 -1.23 18.42
CA ILE A 59 10.28 -1.50 17.60
C ILE A 59 10.28 -0.53 16.41
N HIS A 60 11.43 0.05 16.09
CA HIS A 60 11.55 0.86 14.89
C HIS A 60 11.55 -0.06 13.67
N THR A 61 10.56 0.10 12.79
CA THR A 61 10.36 -0.74 11.61
C THR A 61 10.40 0.12 10.36
N THR A 62 11.24 -0.27 9.40
CA THR A 62 11.27 0.30 8.05
C THR A 62 10.67 -0.70 7.08
N GLU A 63 9.55 -0.34 6.46
CA GLU A 63 8.90 -1.17 5.43
C GLU A 63 9.00 -0.49 4.05
N ARG A 64 9.48 -1.22 3.05
CA ARG A 64 9.49 -0.77 1.65
C ARG A 64 8.21 -1.20 0.98
N ILE A 65 7.43 -0.23 0.50
CA ILE A 65 6.15 -0.45 -0.17
C ILE A 65 6.31 -0.16 -1.66
N SER A 66 5.78 -1.05 -2.51
CA SER A 66 5.62 -0.83 -3.94
C SER A 66 4.15 -0.58 -4.27
N VAL A 67 3.91 0.43 -5.09
CA VAL A 67 2.61 0.72 -5.68
C VAL A 67 2.73 0.54 -7.19
N ALA A 68 1.98 -0.39 -7.76
CA ALA A 68 1.93 -0.64 -9.18
C ALA A 68 0.59 -0.16 -9.76
N VAL A 69 0.62 0.46 -10.94
CA VAL A 69 -0.58 0.92 -11.65
C VAL A 69 -0.83 -0.01 -12.83
N ARG A 70 -2.06 -0.50 -12.96
CA ARG A 70 -2.54 -1.18 -14.17
C ARG A 70 -3.59 -0.29 -14.82
N ALA A 71 -3.32 0.16 -16.04
CA ALA A 71 -4.24 0.96 -16.85
C ALA A 71 -4.75 0.14 -18.04
N ALA A 72 -5.94 0.48 -18.54
CA ALA A 72 -6.38 0.00 -19.85
C ALA A 72 -5.63 0.82 -20.91
N CYS A 73 -5.03 0.13 -21.88
CA CYS A 73 -4.47 0.77 -23.07
C CYS A 73 -5.60 1.17 -24.03
#